data_AF-A0A259PM59-F1
#
_entry.id   AF-A0A259PM59-F1
#
_cell.length_a   1.000
_cell.length_b   1.000
_cell.length_c   1.000
_cell.angle_alpha   90.00
_cell.angle_beta   90.00
_cell.angle_gamma   90.00
#
_symmetry.space_group_name_H-M   'P 1'
#
loop_
_entity.id
_entity.type
_entity.pdbx_description
1 polymer ?
#
loop_
_entity_poly.entity_id
_entity_poly.type
_entity_poly.pdbx_seq_one_letter_code
_entity_poly.pdbx_strand_id
1 'polypeptide(L)'
;MKNLSLLAKMAVSSALAAGLAPALAAGCAPKCSAKCAAYSSKCGAKCSAKCGAKCGPKCGAKCGPKANAKLIQRPAGYKPNYPITPATVAAGELVFKNTKLSSNGMACATCHTGGGSYQKSFAMPFPHKVEMAAGTYGLKSIHLDEAIQMCMAGPMAAKPFDWKSPDLANLVAFMTEEQKKFAKR
;
A
#
# COMPACT_ATOMS: atom_id res chain seq x y z
N MET A 1 6.22 27.02 -59.66
CA MET A 1 6.11 26.64 -61.07
C MET A 1 6.16 25.13 -61.18
N LYS A 2 5.11 24.54 -61.81
CA LYS A 2 5.04 23.19 -62.39
C LYS A 2 5.04 22.00 -61.39
N ASN A 3 4.18 20.98 -61.46
CA ASN A 3 2.98 20.67 -62.25
C ASN A 3 2.43 19.32 -61.75
N LEU A 4 1.09 19.16 -61.81
CA LEU A 4 0.28 17.96 -62.13
C LEU A 4 0.49 16.64 -61.34
N SER A 5 -0.50 16.14 -60.58
CA SER A 5 -1.74 15.43 -61.00
C SER A 5 -1.51 13.96 -61.35
N LEU A 6 -2.18 13.03 -60.64
CA LEU A 6 -3.06 12.02 -61.26
C LEU A 6 -3.73 11.07 -60.24
N LEU A 7 -5.06 11.08 -60.33
CA LEU A 7 -6.05 10.11 -59.86
C LEU A 7 -5.77 8.66 -60.29
N ALA A 8 -6.13 7.70 -59.45
CA ALA A 8 -6.82 6.42 -59.77
C ALA A 8 -6.70 5.47 -58.57
N LYS A 9 -7.61 4.56 -58.21
CA LYS A 9 -8.97 4.18 -58.61
C LYS A 9 -9.45 3.22 -57.51
N MET A 10 -10.75 3.21 -57.27
CA MET A 10 -11.46 2.25 -56.42
C MET A 10 -11.28 0.79 -56.89
N ALA A 11 -11.29 -0.16 -55.95
CA ALA A 11 -11.82 -1.51 -56.19
C ALA A 11 -12.38 -2.08 -54.88
N VAL A 12 -13.71 -2.16 -54.83
CA VAL A 12 -14.50 -2.97 -53.91
C VAL A 12 -14.34 -4.44 -54.30
N SER A 13 -14.15 -5.32 -53.33
CA SER A 13 -14.51 -6.73 -53.47
C SER A 13 -14.88 -7.30 -52.11
N SER A 14 -16.19 -7.49 -51.95
CA SER A 14 -16.83 -8.26 -50.89
C SER A 14 -16.59 -9.76 -51.14
N ALA A 15 -16.22 -10.51 -50.11
CA ALA A 15 -16.38 -11.95 -50.08
C ALA A 15 -16.83 -12.39 -48.67
N LEU A 16 -17.81 -13.28 -48.67
CA LEU A 16 -18.67 -13.68 -47.57
C LEU A 16 -18.02 -14.70 -46.62
N ALA A 17 -18.59 -14.75 -45.42
CA ALA A 17 -18.34 -15.58 -44.25
C ALA A 17 -18.03 -17.08 -44.44
N ALA A 18 -17.21 -17.61 -43.53
CA ALA A 18 -17.40 -18.92 -42.89
C ALA A 18 -16.81 -18.88 -41.48
N GLY A 19 -17.63 -19.16 -40.47
CA GLY A 19 -17.23 -19.19 -39.06
C GLY A 19 -16.53 -20.50 -38.66
N LEU A 20 -15.79 -20.44 -37.55
CA LEU A 20 -15.67 -21.45 -36.48
C LEU A 20 -14.74 -20.89 -35.37
N ALA A 21 -15.02 -21.31 -34.13
CA ALA A 21 -14.65 -20.71 -32.86
C ALA A 21 -13.13 -20.51 -32.58
N PRO A 22 -12.76 -19.58 -31.65
CA PRO A 22 -11.39 -19.41 -31.21
C PRO A 22 -10.98 -20.49 -30.19
N ALA A 23 -10.07 -21.36 -30.61
CA ALA A 23 -9.38 -22.28 -29.72
C ALA A 23 -8.22 -21.56 -28.99
N LEU A 24 -8.31 -21.58 -27.65
CA LEU A 24 -7.20 -21.75 -26.72
C LEU A 24 -6.18 -20.59 -26.59
N ALA A 25 -6.55 -19.61 -25.76
CA ALA A 25 -5.59 -18.94 -24.87
C ALA A 25 -5.08 -19.94 -23.81
N ALA A 26 -4.23 -20.88 -24.22
CA ALA A 26 -3.52 -21.79 -23.33
C ALA A 26 -2.16 -21.18 -22.96
N GLY A 27 -2.17 -20.25 -22.01
CA GLY A 27 -0.93 -19.63 -21.55
C GLY A 27 -1.13 -18.71 -20.36
N CYS A 28 -1.49 -19.27 -19.19
CA CYS A 28 -1.22 -18.72 -17.84
C CYS A 28 -1.89 -19.52 -16.69
N ALA A 29 -2.53 -20.65 -16.97
CA ALA A 29 -3.27 -21.40 -15.95
C ALA A 29 -2.42 -22.05 -14.82
N PRO A 30 -1.16 -22.53 -14.98
CA PRO A 30 -0.58 -23.36 -13.93
C PRO A 30 0.10 -22.57 -12.79
N LYS A 31 0.23 -21.24 -12.86
CA LYS A 31 0.91 -20.45 -11.79
C LYS A 31 -0.05 -19.74 -10.82
N CYS A 32 -1.34 -19.66 -11.12
CA CYS A 32 -2.31 -18.95 -10.27
C CYS A 32 -3.28 -19.87 -9.51
N SER A 33 -3.42 -21.14 -9.90
CA SER A 33 -4.32 -22.10 -9.23
C SER A 33 -3.80 -22.50 -7.83
N ALA A 34 -2.50 -22.75 -7.70
CA ALA A 34 -1.90 -23.17 -6.43
C ALA A 34 -1.94 -22.08 -5.34
N LYS A 35 -1.95 -20.79 -5.72
CA LYS A 35 -2.01 -19.67 -4.78
C LYS A 35 -3.44 -19.25 -4.41
N CYS A 36 -4.45 -19.63 -5.19
CA CYS A 36 -5.86 -19.32 -4.89
C CYS A 36 -6.55 -20.40 -4.02
N ALA A 37 -6.04 -21.63 -3.99
CA ALA A 37 -6.60 -22.72 -3.19
C ALA A 37 -6.43 -22.53 -1.67
N ALA A 38 -5.52 -21.65 -1.24
CA ALA A 38 -5.27 -21.36 0.18
C ALA A 38 -6.26 -20.35 0.80
N TYR A 39 -7.19 -19.78 0.00
CA TYR A 39 -8.15 -18.79 0.48
C TYR A 39 -9.43 -19.46 0.97
N SER A 40 -9.67 -19.30 2.27
CA SER A 40 -10.75 -19.87 3.07
C SER A 40 -12.07 -20.18 2.33
N SER A 41 -12.68 -21.28 2.76
CA SER A 41 -14.01 -21.78 2.42
C SER A 41 -15.18 -20.78 2.51
N LYS A 42 -14.94 -19.53 2.95
CA LYS A 42 -15.95 -18.48 3.04
C LYS A 42 -15.99 -17.49 1.87
N CYS A 43 -14.99 -17.51 0.98
CA CYS A 43 -14.97 -16.65 -0.23
C CYS A 43 -15.01 -17.44 -1.55
N GLY A 44 -15.00 -18.77 -1.49
CA GLY A 44 -15.12 -19.64 -2.66
C GLY A 44 -16.57 -19.77 -3.12
N ALA A 45 -16.94 -19.02 -4.16
CA ALA A 45 -17.97 -19.30 -5.18
C ALA A 45 -18.53 -18.00 -5.78
N LYS A 46 -18.61 -16.90 -5.02
CA LYS A 46 -19.28 -15.66 -5.46
C LYS A 46 -18.37 -14.57 -6.05
N CYS A 47 -17.05 -14.69 -5.93
CA CYS A 47 -16.10 -13.69 -6.46
C CYS A 47 -15.35 -14.13 -7.73
N SER A 48 -15.44 -15.41 -8.10
CA SER A 48 -14.70 -16.00 -9.23
C SER A 48 -15.52 -15.91 -10.52
N ALA A 49 -15.50 -14.74 -11.16
CA ALA A 49 -15.64 -14.56 -12.62
C ALA A 49 -15.78 -13.09 -13.01
N LYS A 50 -16.31 -12.22 -12.13
CA LYS A 50 -16.68 -10.83 -12.48
C LYS A 50 -15.99 -9.74 -11.66
N CYS A 51 -15.21 -10.11 -10.65
CA CYS A 51 -14.73 -9.20 -9.61
C CYS A 51 -13.31 -8.64 -9.81
N GLY A 52 -12.51 -9.19 -10.75
CA GLY A 52 -11.11 -8.80 -10.91
C GLY A 52 -10.89 -7.31 -11.20
N ALA A 53 -11.71 -6.72 -12.08
CA ALA A 53 -11.52 -5.34 -12.52
C ALA A 53 -12.27 -4.29 -11.66
N LYS A 54 -13.45 -4.63 -11.10
CA LYS A 54 -14.27 -3.67 -10.33
C LYS A 54 -14.26 -3.89 -8.81
N CYS A 55 -13.99 -5.11 -8.36
CA CYS A 55 -14.02 -5.44 -6.93
C CYS A 55 -12.62 -5.69 -6.36
N GLY A 56 -11.57 -5.77 -7.19
CA GLY A 56 -10.18 -5.94 -6.74
C GLY A 56 -9.76 -5.02 -5.59
N PRO A 57 -10.05 -3.71 -5.62
CA PRO A 57 -9.69 -2.81 -4.53
C PRO A 57 -10.50 -3.05 -3.23
N LYS A 58 -11.80 -3.39 -3.35
CA LYS A 58 -12.70 -3.60 -2.20
C LYS A 58 -12.62 -5.00 -1.61
N CYS A 59 -12.38 -6.01 -2.43
CA CYS A 59 -12.24 -7.41 -2.04
C CYS A 59 -10.78 -7.75 -1.69
N GLY A 60 -9.77 -7.10 -2.29
CA GLY A 60 -8.37 -7.35 -1.95
C GLY A 60 -8.05 -7.04 -0.49
N ALA A 61 -8.58 -5.93 0.03
CA ALA A 61 -8.39 -5.57 1.44
C ALA A 61 -9.16 -6.48 2.43
N LYS A 62 -10.22 -7.17 1.99
CA LYS A 62 -11.06 -8.00 2.85
C LYS A 62 -10.82 -9.51 2.70
N CYS A 63 -10.33 -9.92 1.54
CA CYS A 63 -10.17 -11.32 1.11
C CYS A 63 -8.74 -11.66 0.67
N GLY A 64 -7.83 -10.68 0.57
CA GLY A 64 -6.42 -10.91 0.28
C GLY A 64 -5.67 -11.50 1.49
N PRO A 65 -4.44 -12.01 1.27
CA PRO A 65 -3.65 -12.56 2.35
C PRO A 65 -3.25 -11.38 3.22
N LYS A 66 -3.56 -11.44 4.51
CA LYS A 66 -3.09 -10.43 5.44
C LYS A 66 -1.56 -10.48 5.47
N ALA A 67 -0.93 -9.32 5.42
CA ALA A 67 0.50 -9.19 5.66
C ALA A 67 0.83 -9.70 7.07
N ASN A 68 2.05 -10.18 7.27
CA ASN A 68 2.46 -10.74 8.55
C ASN A 68 2.47 -9.64 9.64
N ALA A 69 1.54 -9.73 10.59
CA ALA A 69 1.43 -8.82 11.73
C ALA A 69 2.74 -8.70 12.54
N LYS A 70 3.49 -9.81 12.67
CA LYS A 70 4.76 -9.83 13.42
C LYS A 70 5.83 -8.92 12.83
N LEU A 71 5.69 -8.48 11.57
CA LEU A 71 6.63 -7.56 10.93
C LEU A 71 6.59 -6.16 11.56
N ILE A 72 5.44 -5.77 12.11
CA ILE A 72 5.19 -4.40 12.59
C ILE A 72 4.85 -4.35 14.07
N GLN A 73 4.60 -5.49 14.71
CA GLN A 73 4.29 -5.57 16.13
C GLN A 73 5.55 -5.53 16.98
N ARG A 74 5.45 -4.85 18.13
CA ARG A 74 6.50 -4.83 19.14
C ARG A 74 6.90 -6.26 19.55
N PRO A 75 8.19 -6.54 19.73
CA PRO A 75 8.63 -7.82 20.27
C PRO A 75 8.18 -7.97 21.73
N ALA A 76 8.07 -9.20 22.20
CA ALA A 76 7.70 -9.48 23.58
C ALA A 76 8.68 -8.82 24.56
N GLY A 77 8.15 -8.17 25.60
CA GLY A 77 8.97 -7.46 26.59
C GLY A 77 9.57 -6.14 26.13
N TYR A 78 9.19 -5.63 24.95
CA TYR A 78 9.64 -4.33 24.49
C TYR A 78 9.17 -3.21 25.42
N LYS A 79 10.12 -2.38 25.87
CA LYS A 79 9.87 -1.19 26.69
C LYS A 79 10.16 0.05 25.83
N PRO A 80 9.12 0.76 25.37
CA PRO A 80 9.30 1.98 24.60
C PRO A 80 10.08 3.03 25.40
N ASN A 81 11.07 3.66 24.77
CA ASN A 81 11.80 4.79 25.32
C ASN A 81 12.01 5.83 24.22
N TYR A 82 11.16 6.86 24.22
CA TYR A 82 11.14 7.90 23.20
C TYR A 82 11.22 9.26 23.91
N PRO A 83 12.43 9.73 24.24
CA PRO A 83 12.57 11.06 24.82
C PRO A 83 12.08 12.09 23.81
N ILE A 84 11.11 12.91 24.21
CA ILE A 84 10.57 13.99 23.36
C ILE A 84 11.31 15.28 23.75
N THR A 85 12.39 15.54 23.05
CA THR A 85 13.18 16.78 23.17
C THR A 85 13.27 17.50 21.82
N PRO A 86 13.56 18.80 21.79
CA PRO A 86 13.76 19.53 20.53
C PRO A 86 14.76 18.84 19.59
N ALA A 87 15.85 18.27 20.14
CA ALA A 87 16.85 17.55 19.37
C ALA A 87 16.29 16.27 18.72
N THR A 88 15.55 15.45 19.48
CA THR A 88 14.94 14.22 18.93
C THR A 88 13.85 14.51 17.90
N VAL A 89 13.08 15.59 18.08
CA VAL A 89 12.04 16.01 17.13
C VAL A 89 12.68 16.49 15.83
N ALA A 90 13.74 17.31 15.91
CA ALA A 90 14.48 17.76 14.73
C ALA A 90 15.13 16.59 13.99
N ALA A 91 15.76 15.65 14.71
CA ALA A 91 16.31 14.44 14.11
C ALA A 91 15.21 13.57 13.46
N GLY A 92 14.06 13.44 14.11
CA GLY A 92 12.91 12.70 13.58
C GLY A 92 12.34 13.32 12.31
N GLU A 93 12.35 14.65 12.19
CA GLU A 93 11.94 15.35 10.97
C GLU A 93 12.86 15.02 9.79
N LEU A 94 14.17 14.88 10.03
CA LEU A 94 15.12 14.46 9.00
C LEU A 94 14.81 13.03 8.52
N VAL A 95 14.53 12.12 9.45
CA VAL A 95 14.11 10.73 9.13
C VAL A 95 12.80 10.73 8.34
N PHE A 96 11.82 11.54 8.75
CA PHE A 96 10.52 11.67 8.11
C PHE A 96 10.62 12.10 6.63
N LYS A 97 11.62 12.93 6.29
CA LYS A 97 11.89 13.41 4.92
C LYS A 97 12.86 12.54 4.13
N ASN A 98 13.43 11.49 4.73
CA ASN A 98 14.49 10.71 4.11
C ASN A 98 13.95 9.71 3.06
N THR A 99 14.13 10.03 1.79
CA THR A 99 13.74 9.17 0.66
C THR A 99 14.60 7.93 0.49
N LYS A 100 15.79 7.89 1.12
CA LYS A 100 16.71 6.74 1.05
C LYS A 100 16.25 5.55 1.91
N LEU A 101 15.19 5.73 2.72
CA LEU A 101 14.63 4.66 3.54
C LEU A 101 13.88 3.61 2.71
N SER A 102 13.37 3.99 1.55
CA SER A 102 12.54 3.16 0.69
C SER A 102 13.28 2.64 -0.54
N SER A 103 12.82 1.50 -1.04
CA SER A 103 13.26 0.97 -2.33
C SER A 103 12.62 1.69 -3.53
N ASN A 104 11.61 2.53 -3.28
CA ASN A 104 10.80 3.20 -4.30
C ASN A 104 10.91 4.74 -4.29
N GLY A 105 11.87 5.29 -3.52
CA GLY A 105 12.15 6.72 -3.46
C GLY A 105 11.14 7.56 -2.66
N MET A 106 10.14 6.95 -2.03
CA MET A 106 9.21 7.64 -1.14
C MET A 106 9.80 7.88 0.26
N ALA A 107 9.41 8.97 0.88
CA ALA A 107 9.59 9.24 2.30
C ALA A 107 8.23 9.31 3.00
N CYS A 108 8.22 9.35 4.34
CA CYS A 108 6.99 9.59 5.09
C CYS A 108 6.34 10.91 4.66
N ALA A 109 7.18 11.94 4.46
CA ALA A 109 6.79 13.26 3.97
C ALA A 109 6.08 13.22 2.61
N THR A 110 6.34 12.24 1.74
CA THR A 110 5.69 12.14 0.43
C THR A 110 4.16 12.08 0.55
N CYS A 111 3.64 11.44 1.61
CA CYS A 111 2.19 11.35 1.84
C CYS A 111 1.69 12.28 2.96
N HIS A 112 2.54 12.55 3.95
CA HIS A 112 2.12 13.16 5.23
C HIS A 112 2.57 14.60 5.45
N THR A 113 3.20 15.23 4.46
CA THR A 113 3.56 16.65 4.54
C THR A 113 2.34 17.51 4.89
N GLY A 114 2.53 18.41 5.85
CA GLY A 114 1.48 19.34 6.27
C GLY A 114 0.26 18.65 6.85
N GLY A 115 0.35 17.43 7.38
CA GLY A 115 -0.78 16.68 7.92
C GLY A 115 -1.65 15.99 6.87
N GLY A 116 -1.17 15.90 5.63
CA GLY A 116 -1.86 15.23 4.53
C GLY A 116 -2.06 13.72 4.79
N SER A 117 -3.08 13.15 4.16
CA SER A 117 -3.36 11.71 4.12
C SER A 117 -3.54 11.00 5.48
N TYR A 118 -3.46 11.70 6.61
CA TYR A 118 -3.84 11.17 7.91
C TYR A 118 -5.36 11.03 7.99
N GLN A 119 -5.80 9.92 8.57
CA GLN A 119 -7.20 9.75 8.95
C GLN A 119 -7.51 10.60 10.19
N LYS A 120 -8.79 10.96 10.39
CA LYS A 120 -9.23 11.67 11.60
C LYS A 120 -8.83 10.96 12.90
N SER A 121 -8.77 9.62 12.87
CA SER A 121 -8.34 8.81 14.01
C SER A 121 -6.91 9.10 14.43
N PHE A 122 -6.06 9.68 13.57
CA PHE A 122 -4.70 10.06 13.95
C PHE A 122 -4.68 11.04 15.12
N ALA A 123 -5.72 11.86 15.31
CA ALA A 123 -5.83 12.74 16.49
C ALA A 123 -6.09 11.98 17.81
N MET A 124 -6.50 10.70 17.75
CA MET A 124 -6.78 9.90 18.94
C MET A 124 -5.49 9.42 19.60
N PRO A 125 -5.45 9.31 20.94
CA PRO A 125 -4.29 8.78 21.64
C PRO A 125 -3.99 7.34 21.17
N PHE A 126 -2.71 7.02 21.00
CA PHE A 126 -2.27 5.65 20.76
C PHE A 126 -2.19 4.86 22.08
N PRO A 127 -2.47 3.56 22.09
CA PRO A 127 -2.85 2.74 20.94
C PRO A 127 -4.33 2.90 20.54
N HIS A 128 -4.60 2.95 19.24
CA HIS A 128 -5.95 2.96 18.69
C HIS A 128 -6.03 2.17 17.38
N LYS A 129 -7.26 1.98 16.87
CA LYS A 129 -7.50 1.29 15.61
C LYS A 129 -7.09 2.16 14.42
N VAL A 130 -6.14 1.67 13.61
CA VAL A 130 -5.81 2.25 12.31
C VAL A 130 -6.32 1.33 11.20
N GLU A 131 -7.12 1.86 10.28
CA GLU A 131 -7.82 1.02 9.28
C GLU A 131 -6.85 0.27 8.36
N MET A 132 -5.71 0.88 8.01
CA MET A 132 -4.67 0.19 7.24
C MET A 132 -4.10 -1.01 8.01
N ALA A 133 -3.88 -0.89 9.32
CA ALA A 133 -3.39 -2.01 10.13
C ALA A 133 -4.45 -3.09 10.33
N ALA A 134 -5.71 -2.70 10.51
CA ALA A 134 -6.82 -3.64 10.63
C ALA A 134 -7.07 -4.42 9.33
N GLY A 135 -7.07 -3.72 8.19
CA GLY A 135 -7.29 -4.31 6.87
C GLY A 135 -6.11 -5.17 6.40
N THR A 136 -4.89 -4.61 6.46
CA THR A 136 -3.70 -5.25 5.87
C THR A 136 -3.04 -6.25 6.82
N TYR A 137 -2.96 -5.95 8.11
CA TYR A 137 -2.24 -6.78 9.09
C TYR A 137 -3.17 -7.49 10.08
N GLY A 138 -4.47 -7.22 10.04
CA GLY A 138 -5.44 -7.82 10.97
C GLY A 138 -5.34 -7.31 12.41
N LEU A 139 -4.65 -6.19 12.65
CA LEU A 139 -4.45 -5.62 13.98
C LEU A 139 -5.66 -4.79 14.39
N LYS A 140 -6.23 -5.07 15.57
CA LYS A 140 -7.39 -4.35 16.10
C LYS A 140 -7.03 -2.97 16.65
N SER A 141 -5.82 -2.85 17.15
CA SER A 141 -5.23 -1.63 17.69
C SER A 141 -3.72 -1.72 17.49
N ILE A 142 -3.07 -0.58 17.30
CA ILE A 142 -1.63 -0.48 17.14
C ILE A 142 -1.10 0.70 17.94
N HIS A 143 0.17 0.66 18.31
CA HIS A 143 0.90 1.81 18.85
C HIS A 143 1.47 2.71 17.74
N LEU A 144 1.95 3.91 18.10
CA LEU A 144 2.48 4.88 17.12
C LEU A 144 3.74 4.37 16.38
N ASP A 145 4.65 3.74 17.11
CA ASP A 145 5.82 3.05 16.56
C ASP A 145 5.43 1.89 15.64
N GLU A 146 4.40 1.11 15.98
CA GLU A 146 3.89 0.06 15.09
C GLU A 146 3.24 0.64 13.82
N ALA A 147 2.59 1.80 13.92
CA ALA A 147 2.06 2.53 12.77
C ALA A 147 3.17 3.03 11.84
N ILE A 148 4.29 3.49 12.40
CA ILE A 148 5.49 3.86 11.64
C ILE A 148 6.03 2.64 10.88
N GLN A 149 6.19 1.50 11.56
CA GLN A 149 6.67 0.26 10.94
C GLN A 149 5.74 -0.21 9.81
N MET A 150 4.43 -0.05 9.99
CA MET A 150 3.41 -0.32 8.96
C MET A 150 3.59 0.56 7.72
N CYS A 151 3.78 1.88 7.90
CA CYS A 151 4.02 2.79 6.79
C CYS A 151 5.32 2.46 6.03
N MET A 152 6.36 2.05 6.76
CA MET A 152 7.61 1.60 6.15
C MET A 152 7.43 0.32 5.34
N ALA A 153 6.87 -0.72 5.94
CA ALA A 153 6.71 -2.03 5.30
C ALA A 153 5.72 -2.03 4.13
N GLY A 154 4.66 -1.22 4.22
CA GLY A 154 3.60 -1.17 3.24
C GLY A 154 3.93 -0.21 2.09
N PRO A 155 3.41 1.04 2.13
CA PRO A 155 3.55 1.97 1.01
C PRO A 155 5.00 2.29 0.67
N MET A 156 5.89 2.46 1.65
CA MET A 156 7.29 2.79 1.37
C MET A 156 8.12 1.60 0.86
N ALA A 157 7.61 0.36 0.87
CA ALA A 157 8.39 -0.82 0.51
C ALA A 157 9.81 -0.81 1.13
N ALA A 158 9.87 -0.37 2.38
CA ALA A 158 11.06 -0.17 3.17
C ALA A 158 11.22 -1.29 4.18
N LYS A 159 12.45 -1.55 4.61
CA LYS A 159 12.71 -2.40 5.76
C LYS A 159 12.26 -1.64 7.02
N PRO A 160 11.42 -2.21 7.90
CA PRO A 160 11.09 -1.59 9.17
C PRO A 160 12.34 -1.32 10.01
N PHE A 161 12.31 -0.29 10.84
CA PHE A 161 13.42 0.02 11.73
C PHE A 161 13.64 -1.09 12.75
N ASP A 162 14.89 -1.24 13.19
CA ASP A 162 15.16 -1.99 14.41
C ASP A 162 14.47 -1.32 15.59
N TRP A 163 13.82 -2.10 16.45
CA TRP A 163 13.03 -1.59 17.58
C TRP A 163 13.81 -0.73 18.59
N LYS A 164 15.14 -0.87 18.62
CA LYS A 164 16.04 -0.10 19.48
C LYS A 164 16.81 0.99 18.71
N SER A 165 16.48 1.23 17.44
CA SER A 165 17.20 2.21 16.64
C SER A 165 16.92 3.64 17.12
N PRO A 166 17.92 4.53 17.05
CA PRO A 166 17.69 5.95 17.32
C PRO A 166 16.73 6.55 16.29
N ASP A 167 16.72 6.08 15.04
CA ASP A 167 15.83 6.58 13.99
C ASP A 167 14.35 6.33 14.33
N LEU A 168 14.01 5.14 14.84
CA LEU A 168 12.65 4.87 15.30
C LEU A 168 12.28 5.78 16.47
N ALA A 169 13.17 5.93 17.45
CA ALA A 169 12.90 6.76 18.62
C ALA A 169 12.70 8.25 18.25
N ASN A 170 13.59 8.78 17.42
CA ASN A 170 13.51 10.15 16.93
C ASN A 170 12.24 10.37 16.08
N LEU A 171 11.92 9.42 15.19
CA LEU A 171 10.72 9.51 14.37
C LEU A 171 9.44 9.44 15.22
N VAL A 172 9.39 8.60 16.26
CA VAL A 172 8.27 8.58 17.21
C VAL A 172 8.13 9.92 17.94
N ALA A 173 9.23 10.53 18.38
CA ALA A 173 9.20 11.85 19.01
C ALA A 173 8.63 12.92 18.06
N PHE A 174 9.11 12.98 16.82
CA PHE A 174 8.59 13.89 15.79
C PHE A 174 7.10 13.65 15.50
N MET A 175 6.72 12.39 15.28
CA MET A 175 5.34 12.02 14.97
C MET A 175 4.37 12.29 16.13
N THR A 176 4.85 12.25 17.38
CA THR A 176 4.07 12.64 18.56
C THR A 176 3.74 14.13 18.53
N GLU A 177 4.69 14.99 18.12
CA GLU A 177 4.43 16.42 17.94
C GLU A 177 3.52 16.69 16.74
N GLU A 178 3.70 15.97 15.61
CA GLU A 178 2.79 16.07 14.47
C GLU A 178 1.36 15.65 14.83
N GLN A 179 1.19 14.60 15.65
CA GLN A 179 -0.11 14.20 16.17
C GLN A 179 -0.75 15.32 17.00
N LYS A 180 -0.01 15.92 17.94
CA LYS A 180 -0.51 17.04 18.77
C LYS A 180 -0.92 18.24 17.91
N LYS A 181 -0.15 18.56 16.87
CA LYS A 181 -0.51 19.63 15.91
C LYS A 181 -1.75 19.26 15.12
N PHE A 182 -1.85 18.03 14.64
CA PHE A 182 -3.01 17.54 13.87
C PHE A 182 -4.30 17.57 14.70
N ALA A 183 -4.23 17.19 15.98
CA ALA A 183 -5.38 17.19 16.89
C ALA A 183 -5.94 18.59 17.20
N LYS A 184 -5.19 19.66 16.88
CA LYS A 184 -5.59 21.06 17.09
C LYS A 184 -6.14 21.74 15.83
N ARG A 185 -6.18 21.04 14.70
CA ARG A 185 -6.71 21.54 13.43
C ARG A 185 -8.21 21.35 13.34
#